data_AF-A0A3D0NZD6-F1
#
_entry.id   AF-A0A3D0NZD6-F1
#
_cell.length_a   1.000
_cell.length_b   1.000
_cell.length_c   1.000
_cell.angle_alpha   90.00
_cell.angle_beta   90.00
_cell.angle_gamma   90.00
#
_symmetry.space_group_name_H-M   'P 1'
#
loop_
_entity.id
_entity.type
_entity.pdbx_description
1 polymer ?
#
loop_
_entity_poly.entity_id
_entity_poly.type
_entity_poly.pdbx_seq_one_letter_code
_entity_poly.pdbx_strand_id
1 'polypeptide(L)'
;MVTEIKTKKTFGTLDVARISPEPKPDCPRALNIHMTFEDALKLHFGLGQALAKLNSYNRATTDGKRATVNLCVYTDTKRISINEGQLPKGK
;
A
#
# COMPACT_ATOMS: atom_id res chain seq x y z
N MET A 1 1.32 -16.54 -8.16
CA MET A 1 0.59 -15.71 -9.14
C MET A 1 0.93 -14.28 -8.83
N VAL A 2 1.45 -13.52 -9.80
CA VAL A 2 1.73 -12.10 -9.63
C VAL A 2 0.38 -11.41 -9.46
N THR A 3 0.09 -10.95 -8.26
CA THR A 3 -1.11 -10.18 -7.96
C THR A 3 -1.01 -8.87 -8.75
N GLU A 4 -1.94 -8.65 -9.68
CA GLU A 4 -1.98 -7.47 -10.54
C GLU A 4 -1.87 -6.17 -9.71
N ILE A 5 -0.95 -5.28 -10.10
CA ILE A 5 -0.79 -3.98 -9.44
C ILE A 5 -1.96 -3.10 -9.84
N LYS A 6 -2.87 -2.82 -8.89
CA LYS A 6 -4.04 -1.98 -9.13
C LYS A 6 -3.64 -0.51 -9.29
N THR A 7 -3.89 0.07 -10.46
CA THR A 7 -3.53 1.46 -10.79
C THR A 7 -4.70 2.44 -10.89
N LYS A 8 -5.96 1.95 -10.96
CA LYS A 8 -7.13 2.81 -11.30
C LYS A 8 -7.89 3.40 -10.11
N LYS A 9 -7.76 2.85 -8.90
CA LYS A 9 -8.42 3.35 -7.69
C LYS A 9 -7.40 3.51 -6.57
N THR A 10 -6.88 4.73 -6.44
CA THR A 10 -5.89 5.09 -5.43
C THR A 10 -6.45 6.18 -4.50
N PHE A 11 -6.09 6.11 -3.22
CA PHE A 11 -6.33 7.14 -2.22
C PHE A 11 -5.17 8.14 -2.12
N GLY A 12 -4.17 8.01 -3.00
CA GLY A 12 -3.03 8.90 -3.05
C GLY A 12 -1.75 8.18 -3.49
N THR A 13 -0.84 8.97 -4.05
CA THR A 13 0.51 8.55 -4.39
C THR A 13 1.52 9.49 -3.75
N LEU A 14 2.68 8.97 -3.40
CA LEU A 14 3.75 9.73 -2.79
C LEU A 14 5.11 9.20 -3.23
N ASP A 15 6.13 10.03 -3.15
CA ASP A 15 7.49 9.66 -3.51
C ASP A 15 8.28 9.19 -2.27
N VAL A 16 9.24 8.30 -2.51
CA VAL A 16 10.14 7.74 -1.51
C VAL A 16 11.51 8.35 -1.72
N ALA A 17 12.03 9.01 -0.68
CA ALA A 17 13.35 9.63 -0.75
C ALA A 17 14.46 8.58 -0.88
N ARG A 18 14.37 7.48 -0.12
CA ARG A 18 15.35 6.39 -0.17
C ARG A 18 14.77 5.07 0.29
N ILE A 19 15.08 4.01 -0.45
CA ILE A 19 14.90 2.62 -0.01
C ILE A 19 16.28 2.08 0.38
N SER A 20 16.41 1.48 1.57
CA SER A 20 17.69 0.98 2.08
C SER A 20 17.50 -0.34 2.84
N PRO A 21 18.17 -1.43 2.47
CA PRO A 21 19.11 -1.57 1.36
C PRO A 21 18.43 -1.43 -0.02
N GLU A 22 19.24 -1.24 -1.06
CA GLU A 22 18.72 -1.19 -2.43
C GLU A 22 18.06 -2.53 -2.81
N PRO A 23 16.83 -2.54 -3.35
CA PRO A 23 16.14 -3.78 -3.71
C PRO A 23 16.91 -4.55 -4.80
N LYS A 24 17.53 -5.66 -4.39
CA LYS A 24 18.28 -6.59 -5.26
C LYS A 24 17.82 -8.03 -5.02
N PRO A 25 18.15 -9.00 -5.89
CA PRO A 25 17.75 -10.39 -5.70
C PRO A 25 18.13 -10.95 -4.31
N ASP A 26 19.31 -10.59 -3.80
CA ASP A 26 19.80 -10.98 -2.46
C ASP A 26 19.42 -9.96 -1.37
N CYS A 27 18.30 -9.26 -1.53
CA CYS A 27 17.86 -8.25 -0.58
C CYS A 27 17.60 -8.90 0.80
N PRO A 28 18.10 -8.28 1.89
CA PRO A 28 17.71 -8.64 3.24
C PRO A 28 16.19 -8.68 3.42
N ARG A 29 15.72 -9.50 4.38
CA ARG A 29 14.30 -9.69 4.70
C ARG A 29 13.56 -8.38 5.02
N ALA A 30 14.28 -7.33 5.43
CA ALA A 30 13.71 -6.05 5.80
C ALA A 30 14.27 -4.92 4.93
N LEU A 31 13.39 -3.97 4.60
CA LEU A 31 13.70 -2.76 3.86
C LEU A 31 13.28 -1.54 4.67
N ASN A 32 14.15 -0.53 4.73
CA ASN A 32 13.81 0.79 5.23
C ASN A 32 13.28 1.64 4.08
N ILE A 33 12.21 2.38 4.35
CA ILE A 33 11.63 3.36 3.45
C ILE A 33 11.75 4.71 4.15
N HIS A 34 12.62 5.57 3.63
CA HIS A 34 12.79 6.94 4.11
C HIS A 34 11.97 7.88 3.23
N MET A 35 11.25 8.78 3.87
CA MET A 35 10.34 9.71 3.24
C MET A 35 10.62 11.12 3.76
N THR A 36 10.31 12.11 2.95
CA THR A 36 10.28 13.49 3.44
C THR A 36 9.13 13.66 4.44
N PHE A 37 9.17 14.70 5.26
CA PHE A 37 8.06 15.03 6.15
C PHE A 37 6.75 15.23 5.37
N GLU A 38 6.81 15.91 4.22
CA GLU A 38 5.64 16.16 3.38
C GLU A 38 5.05 14.87 2.81
N ASP A 39 5.88 13.96 2.31
CA ASP A 39 5.40 12.68 1.80
C ASP A 39 4.88 11.77 2.93
N ALA A 40 5.46 11.86 4.13
CA ALA A 40 4.94 11.17 5.31
C ALA A 40 3.55 11.69 5.71
N LEU A 41 3.31 13.01 5.61
CA LEU A 41 1.98 13.58 5.80
C LEU A 41 0.99 13.11 4.72
N LYS A 42 1.40 13.08 3.44
CA LYS A 42 0.56 12.54 2.35
C LYS A 42 0.19 11.08 2.62
N LEU A 43 1.14 10.27 3.11
CA LEU A 43 0.86 8.88 3.52
C LEU A 43 -0.20 8.82 4.62
N HIS A 44 -0.04 9.61 5.68
CA HIS A 44 -0.99 9.66 6.78
C HIS A 44 -2.42 9.98 6.30
N PHE A 45 -2.59 11.03 5.49
CA PHE A 45 -3.89 11.42 4.97
C PHE A 45 -4.49 10.37 4.03
N GLY A 46 -3.70 9.83 3.11
CA GLY A 46 -4.18 8.79 2.18
C GLY A 46 -4.58 7.50 2.88
N LEU A 47 -3.83 7.10 3.92
CA LEU A 47 -4.21 5.97 4.79
C LEU A 47 -5.52 6.25 5.54
N GLY A 48 -5.68 7.46 6.10
CA GLY A 48 -6.92 7.86 6.76
C GLY A 48 -8.14 7.76 5.85
N GLN A 49 -8.03 8.27 4.62
CA GLN A 49 -9.09 8.19 3.62
C GLN A 49 -9.42 6.74 3.22
N ALA A 50 -8.39 5.91 3.00
CA ALA A 50 -8.56 4.50 2.68
C ALA A 50 -9.30 3.76 3.81
N LEU A 51 -8.90 3.99 5.06
CA LEU A 51 -9.52 3.38 6.24
C LEU A 51 -10.96 3.85 6.44
N ALA A 52 -11.24 5.14 6.22
CA ALA A 52 -12.60 5.67 6.26
C ALA A 52 -13.50 4.97 5.23
N LYS A 53 -12.99 4.73 4.02
CA LYS A 53 -13.71 3.96 2.99
C LYS A 53 -13.95 2.51 3.41
N LEU A 54 -12.93 1.80 3.91
CA LEU A 54 -13.08 0.42 4.37
C LEU A 54 -14.06 0.31 5.55
N ASN A 55 -14.11 1.33 6.42
CA ASN A 55 -15.06 1.37 7.53
C ASN A 55 -16.52 1.46 7.05
N SER A 56 -16.78 1.89 5.81
CA SER A 56 -18.12 1.87 5.22
C SER A 56 -18.61 0.47 4.82
N TYR A 57 -17.72 -0.53 4.80
CA TYR A 57 -18.07 -1.88 4.35
C TYR A 57 -18.71 -2.72 5.45
N ASN A 58 -19.63 -3.61 5.05
CA ASN A 58 -20.26 -4.56 5.96
C ASN A 58 -19.28 -5.66 6.37
N ARG A 59 -18.72 -5.53 7.58
CA ARG A 59 -17.78 -6.48 8.20
C ARG A 59 -18.38 -7.83 8.56
N ALA A 60 -19.70 -8.03 8.44
CA ALA A 60 -20.31 -9.35 8.61
C ALA A 60 -20.08 -10.25 7.39
N THR A 61 -19.90 -9.67 6.20
CA THR A 61 -19.73 -10.40 4.94
C THR A 61 -18.28 -10.87 4.74
N THR A 62 -18.11 -11.98 4.02
CA THR A 62 -16.77 -12.50 3.67
C THR A 62 -15.93 -11.47 2.92
N ASP A 63 -16.54 -10.68 2.03
CA ASP A 63 -15.83 -9.66 1.27
C ASP A 63 -15.45 -8.45 2.13
N GLY A 64 -16.33 -8.00 3.02
CA GLY A 64 -16.03 -6.92 3.96
C GLY A 64 -14.93 -7.28 4.95
N LYS A 65 -14.88 -8.53 5.44
CA LYS A 65 -13.80 -9.03 6.31
C LYS A 65 -12.44 -9.10 5.60
N ARG A 66 -12.45 -9.26 4.27
CA ARG A 66 -11.25 -9.43 3.44
C ARG A 66 -10.77 -8.13 2.81
N ALA A 67 -11.53 -7.05 2.92
CA ALA A 67 -11.15 -5.75 2.38
C ALA A 67 -9.96 -5.17 3.16
N THR A 68 -8.94 -4.70 2.46
CA THR A 68 -7.68 -4.24 3.06
C THR A 68 -7.18 -2.95 2.43
N VAL A 69 -6.29 -2.28 3.15
CA VAL A 69 -5.43 -1.25 2.54
C VAL A 69 -4.23 -1.95 1.91
N ASN A 70 -3.95 -1.64 0.65
CA ASN A 70 -2.81 -2.12 -0.11
C ASN A 70 -1.83 -0.96 -0.32
N LEU A 71 -0.65 -1.06 0.29
CA LEU A 71 0.49 -0.17 0.02
C LEU A 71 1.37 -0.84 -1.03
N CYS A 72 1.26 -0.39 -2.28
CA CYS A 72 2.11 -0.88 -3.36
C CYS A 72 3.33 0.02 -3.49
N VAL A 73 4.51 -0.56 -3.26
CA VAL A 73 5.81 0.11 -3.34
C VAL A 73 6.47 -0.23 -4.68
N TYR A 74 6.71 0.78 -5.49
CA TYR A 74 7.48 0.69 -6.73
C TYR A 74 8.94 0.97 -6.42
N THR A 75 9.77 -0.07 -6.46
CA THR A 75 11.18 -0.01 -6.07
C THR A 75 12.07 0.64 -7.12
N ASP A 76 11.66 0.61 -8.39
CA ASP A 76 12.32 1.20 -9.55
C ASP A 76 12.13 2.73 -9.62
N THR A 77 10.89 3.18 -9.43
CA THR A 77 10.49 4.60 -9.50
C THR A 77 10.43 5.26 -8.13
N LYS A 78 10.70 4.52 -7.05
CA LYS A 78 10.67 4.98 -5.66
C LYS A 78 9.35 5.69 -5.32
N ARG A 79 8.24 5.02 -5.59
CA ARG A 79 6.89 5.56 -5.37
C ARG A 79 6.07 4.61 -4.52
N ILE A 80 5.16 5.15 -3.72
CA ILE A 80 4.12 4.37 -3.03
C ILE A 80 2.76 4.81 -3.55
N SER A 81 1.91 3.83 -3.81
CA SER A 81 0.49 4.05 -4.07
C SER A 81 -0.35 3.39 -2.98
N ILE A 82 -1.37 4.12 -2.52
CA ILE A 82 -2.29 3.66 -1.48
C ILE A 82 -3.56 3.23 -2.18
N ASN A 83 -3.91 1.96 -2.10
CA ASN A 83 -5.02 1.38 -2.86
C ASN A 83 -5.90 0.51 -1.96
N GLU A 84 -7.05 0.13 -2.49
CA GLU A 84 -7.89 -0.90 -1.88
C GLU A 84 -7.51 -2.30 -2.37
N GLY A 85 -7.27 -3.19 -1.41
CA GLY A 85 -6.96 -4.60 -1.62
C GLY A 85 -8.11 -5.52 -1.19
N GLN A 86 -7.99 -6.78 -1.60
CA GLN A 86 -8.70 -7.88 -0.96
C GLN A 86 -7.71 -9.00 -0.68
N LEU A 87 -7.77 -9.57 0.52
CA LEU A 87 -7.02 -10.78 0.85
C LEU A 87 -7.52 -11.95 -0.01
N PRO A 88 -6.67 -12.92 -0.38
CA PRO A 88 -7.12 -14.16 -1.03
C PRO A 88 -8.25 -14.83 -0.21
N LYS A 89 -9.15 -15.54 -0.89
CA LYS A 89 -10.04 -16.46 -0.17
C LYS A 89 -9.14 -17.53 0.45
N GLY A 90 -9.24 -17.75 1.76
CA GLY A 90 -8.55 -18.87 2.40
C GLY A 90 -8.89 -20.17 1.66
N LYS A 91 -7.94 -21.10 1.63
CA LYS A 91 -8.24 -22.47 1.19
C LYS A 91 -9.28 -23.09 2.11
#